data_AF-A0A7K3CQA8-F1
#
_entry.id   AF-A0A7K3CQA8-F1
#
_cell.length_a   1.000
_cell.length_b   1.000
_cell.length_c   1.000
_cell.angle_alpha   90.00
_cell.angle_beta   90.00
_cell.angle_gamma   90.00
#
_symmetry.space_group_name_H-M   'P 1'
#
loop_
_entity.id
_entity.type
_entity.pdbx_description
1 polymer ?
#
loop_
_entity_poly.entity_id
_entity_poly.type
_entity_poly.pdbx_seq_one_letter_code
_entity_poly.pdbx_strand_id
1 'polypeptide(L)' 'MPTFSAYDGTELAYHEKGDGEPLLCLPGGPMRASAYLGDLGGLTAHRHLILLDLRGTGDSAVPDDPATYRCDRLV' A
#
# COMPACT_ATOMS: atom_id res chain seq x y z
N MET A 1 -12.07 1.82 -2.74
CA MET A 1 -10.73 1.38 -2.34
C MET A 1 -10.83 -0.09 -1.99
N PRO A 2 -10.24 -0.98 -2.79
CA PRO A 2 -10.30 -2.41 -2.54
C PRO A 2 -9.38 -2.80 -1.37
N THR A 3 -9.69 -3.90 -0.71
CA THR A 3 -8.85 -4.52 0.31
C THR A 3 -8.54 -5.96 -0.04
N PHE A 4 -7.47 -6.50 0.53
CA PHE A 4 -7.14 -7.92 0.49
C PHE A 4 -6.56 -8.37 1.83
N SER A 5 -6.75 -9.64 2.16
CA SER A 5 -6.19 -10.22 3.38
C SER A 5 -4.72 -10.60 3.19
N ALA A 6 -3.86 -10.13 4.10
CA ALA A 6 -2.50 -10.63 4.23
C ALA A 6 -2.46 -12.05 4.81
N TYR A 7 -1.28 -12.68 4.81
CA TYR A 7 -1.08 -14.05 5.30
C TYR A 7 -1.48 -14.28 6.77
N ASP A 8 -1.51 -13.21 7.57
CA ASP A 8 -1.90 -13.21 8.98
C ASP A 8 -3.33 -12.71 9.21
N GLY A 9 -4.10 -12.50 8.15
CA GLY A 9 -5.47 -11.99 8.21
C GLY A 9 -5.59 -10.49 8.35
N THR A 10 -4.49 -9.74 8.39
CA THR A 10 -4.55 -8.26 8.39
C THR A 10 -5.13 -7.79 7.05
N GLU A 11 -6.22 -7.02 7.09
CA GLU A 11 -6.80 -6.41 5.89
C GLU A 11 -5.93 -5.24 5.43
N LEU A 12 -5.43 -5.32 4.20
CA LEU A 12 -4.62 -4.30 3.57
C LEU A 12 -5.41 -3.56 2.50
N ALA A 13 -5.35 -2.25 2.56
CA ALA A 13 -5.96 -1.34 1.61
C ALA A 13 -4.97 -0.92 0.53
N TYR A 14 -5.47 -0.73 -0.68
CA TYR A 14 -4.70 -0.08 -1.73
C TYR A 14 -5.59 0.83 -2.58
N HIS A 15 -4.96 1.81 -3.20
CA HIS A 15 -5.63 2.81 -4.03
C HIS A 15 -5.17 2.69 -5.47
N GLU A 16 -6.09 2.85 -6.41
CA GLU A 16 -5.82 2.77 -7.84
C GLU A 16 -5.92 4.17 -8.46
N LYS A 17 -4.96 4.54 -9.32
CA LYS A 17 -4.98 5.82 -10.06
C LYS A 17 -4.40 5.67 -11.45
N GLY A 18 -5.01 6.37 -12.42
CA GLY A 18 -4.56 6.34 -13.81
C GLY A 18 -4.90 5.02 -14.51
N ASP A 19 -4.44 4.88 -15.74
CA ASP A 19 -4.72 3.75 -16.61
C ASP A 19 -3.41 3.21 -17.22
N GLY A 20 -3.45 2.01 -17.81
CA GLY A 20 -2.32 1.40 -18.51
C GLY A 20 -1.70 0.23 -17.74
N GLU A 21 -0.41 -0.04 -17.99
CA GLU A 21 0.28 -1.17 -17.36
C GLU A 21 0.49 -0.91 -15.85
N PRO A 22 0.20 -1.89 -14.98
CA PRO A 22 0.18 -1.69 -13.54
C PRO A 22 1.59 -1.45 -12.96
N LEU A 23 1.67 -0.54 -12.00
CA LEU A 23 2.86 -0.25 -11.20
C LEU A 23 2.49 -0.27 -9.71
N LEU A 24 3.01 -1.25 -8.98
CA LEU A 24 2.86 -1.31 -7.53
C LEU A 24 3.82 -0.32 -6.85
N CYS A 25 3.27 0.57 -6.04
CA CYS A 25 4.00 1.59 -5.32
C CYS A 25 3.99 1.26 -3.82
N LEU A 26 5.19 1.03 -3.27
CA LEU A 26 5.39 0.73 -1.87
C LEU A 26 5.93 1.98 -1.15
N PRO A 27 5.19 2.55 -0.19
CA PRO A 27 5.66 3.68 0.59
C PRO A 27 6.90 3.32 1.42
N GLY A 28 7.90 4.19 1.42
CA GLY A 28 9.12 4.00 2.20
C GLY A 28 9.05 4.64 3.60
N GLY A 29 10.17 4.56 4.33
CA GLY A 29 10.35 5.26 5.60
C GLY A 29 9.64 4.56 6.77
N PRO A 30 9.05 5.31 7.73
CA PRO A 30 8.45 4.75 8.95
C PRO A 30 7.06 4.15 8.71
N MET A 31 6.88 3.47 7.57
CA MET A 31 5.59 2.91 7.11
C MET A 31 4.50 3.99 7.11
N ARG A 32 4.53 4.90 6.12
CA ARG A 32 3.50 5.91 5.97
C ARG A 32 2.40 5.42 5.02
N ALA A 33 1.18 5.95 5.22
CA ALA A 33 0.09 5.81 4.27
C ALA A 33 0.53 6.26 2.86
N SER A 34 0.09 5.56 1.83
CA SER A 34 0.50 5.79 0.44
C SER A 34 0.07 7.14 -0.13
N ALA A 35 -0.90 7.81 0.51
CA ALA A 35 -1.43 9.10 0.09
C ALA A 35 -0.35 10.17 -0.18
N TYR A 36 0.79 10.14 0.54
CA TYR A 36 1.86 11.13 0.33
C TYR A 36 2.56 11.02 -1.03
N LEU A 37 2.46 9.86 -1.70
CA LEU A 37 3.05 9.64 -3.03
C LEU A 37 2.32 10.44 -4.13
N GLY A 38 1.08 10.87 -3.87
CA GLY A 38 0.30 11.66 -4.83
C GLY A 38 0.04 10.88 -6.13
N ASP A 39 0.55 11.41 -7.23
CA ASP A 39 0.52 10.82 -8.58
C ASP A 39 1.93 10.52 -9.13
N LEU A 40 2.95 10.60 -8.26
CA LEU A 40 4.37 10.45 -8.61
C LEU A 40 4.84 11.38 -9.74
N GLY A 41 4.36 12.63 -9.75
CA GLY A 41 4.76 13.63 -10.73
C GLY A 41 4.05 13.44 -12.08
N GLY A 42 2.76 13.06 -12.04
CA GLY A 42 1.93 12.86 -13.22
C GLY A 42 2.08 11.49 -13.89
N LEU A 43 2.69 10.50 -13.22
CA LEU A 43 2.93 9.18 -13.80
C LEU A 43 1.63 8.43 -14.13
N THR A 44 0.51 8.83 -13.51
CA THR A 44 -0.85 8.35 -13.82
C THR A 44 -1.29 8.58 -15.26
N ALA A 45 -0.63 9.49 -16.00
CA ALA A 45 -0.87 9.68 -17.43
C ALA A 45 -0.35 8.52 -18.31
N HIS A 46 0.48 7.65 -17.74
CA HIS A 46 1.18 6.58 -18.47
C HIS A 46 1.11 5.21 -17.79
N ARG A 47 0.79 5.17 -16.49
CA ARG A 47 0.78 3.96 -15.66
C ARG A 47 -0.46 3.91 -14.81
N HIS A 48 -0.96 2.69 -14.60
CA HIS A 48 -1.95 2.41 -13.58
C HIS A 48 -1.23 2.21 -12.24
N LEU A 49 -1.29 3.21 -11.36
CA LEU A 49 -0.63 3.17 -10.07
C LEU A 49 -1.49 2.39 -9.06
N ILE A 50 -0.90 1.38 -8.44
CA ILE A 50 -1.46 0.63 -7.31
C ILE A 50 -0.69 1.07 -6.06
N LEU A 51 -1.30 1.94 -5.27
CA LEU A 51 -0.70 2.58 -4.09
C LEU A 51 -1.08 1.79 -2.83
N LEU A 52 -0.16 0.99 -2.29
CA LEU A 52 -0.42 0.14 -1.12
C LEU A 52 -0.30 0.94 0.18
N ASP A 53 -1.33 0.93 1.01
CA ASP A 53 -1.18 1.30 2.41
C ASP A 53 -0.60 0.11 3.17
N LEU A 54 0.61 0.25 3.73
CA LEU A 54 1.21 -0.83 4.51
C LEU A 54 0.37 -1.13 5.76
N ARG A 55 0.48 -2.36 6.28
CA ARG A 55 -0.13 -2.77 7.55
C ARG A 55 0.01 -1.69 8.63
N GLY A 56 -1.07 -1.36 9.31
CA GLY A 56 -1.13 -0.32 10.34
C GLY A 56 -1.02 1.13 9.85
N THR A 57 -1.19 1.37 8.54
CA THR A 57 -1.08 2.72 7.94
C THR A 57 -2.27 3.00 7.04
N GLY A 58 -2.58 4.28 6.84
CA GLY A 58 -3.65 4.70 5.93
C GLY A 58 -4.97 4.03 6.29
N ASP A 59 -5.57 3.36 5.31
CA ASP A 59 -6.82 2.63 5.53
C ASP A 59 -6.61 1.12 5.75
N SER A 60 -5.36 0.65 5.84
CA SER A 60 -5.04 -0.73 6.22
C SER A 60 -5.24 -0.95 7.72
N ALA A 61 -5.69 -2.16 8.08
CA ALA A 61 -5.87 -2.53 9.47
C ALA A 61 -4.53 -2.56 10.23
N VAL A 62 -4.61 -2.31 11.54
CA VAL A 62 -3.49 -2.57 12.46
C VAL A 62 -3.44 -4.08 12.72
N PRO A 63 -2.30 -4.75 12.52
CA PRO A 63 -2.17 -6.18 12.78
C PRO A 63 -2.29 -6.48 14.28
N ASP A 64 -2.88 -7.64 14.61
CA ASP A 64 -3.01 -8.10 16.00
C ASP A 64 -1.64 -8.42 16.64
N ASP A 65 -0.68 -8.93 15.84
CA ASP A 65 0.69 -9.23 16.29
C ASP A 65 1.70 -8.19 15.75
N PRO A 66 2.25 -7.33 16.63
CA PRO A 66 3.28 -6.36 16.23
C PRO A 66 4.57 -6.98 15.68
N ALA A 67 4.86 -8.26 15.95
CA ALA A 67 6.04 -8.91 15.37
C ALA A 67 5.97 -9.02 13.83
N THR A 68 4.77 -8.87 13.26
CA THR A 68 4.55 -8.91 11.81
C THR A 68 5.00 -7.64 11.10
N TYR A 69 5.34 -6.56 11.83
CA TYR A 69 5.97 -5.35 11.25
C TYR A 69 7.43 -5.55 10.84
N ARG A 70 8.04 -6.69 11.17
CA ARG A 70 9.42 -6.98 10.77
C ARG A 70 9.56 -6.98 9.24
N CYS A 71 10.69 -6.50 8.74
CA CYS A 71 10.92 -6.39 7.29
C CYS A 71 10.80 -7.74 6.54
N ASP A 72 11.17 -8.86 7.17
CA ASP A 72 11.05 -10.21 6.59
C ASP A 72 9.61 -10.76 6.59
N ARG A 73 8.68 -10.01 7.18
CA ARG A 73 7.26 -10.34 7.36
C ARG A 73 6.34 -9.30 6.75
N LEU A 74 6.90 -8.23 6.17
CA LEU A 74 6.18 -7.13 5.57
C LEU A 74 5.65 -7.57 4.21
N VAL A 75 4.43 -8.08 4.20
CA VAL A 75 3.61 -8.39 3.02
C VAL A 75 2.18 -7.94 3.26
#